data_AF-A0A1S6EGN4-F1
#
_entry.id   AF-A0A1S6EGN4-F1
#
_cell.length_a   1.000
_cell.length_b   1.000
_cell.length_c   1.000
_cell.angle_alpha   90.00
_cell.angle_beta   90.00
_cell.angle_gamma   90.00
#
_symmetry.space_group_name_H-M   'P 1'
#
loop_
_entity.id
_entity.type
_entity.pdbx_description
1 polymer ?
#
loop_
_entity_poly.entity_id
_entity_poly.type
_entity_poly.pdbx_seq_one_letter_code
_entity_poly.pdbx_strand_id
1 'polypeptide(L)'
;QIISGVEYCHRNMVVHRDLKPENLLLDSKCNVKIADFGLSNIMRDGHFLKTSCGSPNYAAPEVISGKLYAGPEVDVWSCGVILYALLCGTLPFDDENIPNLFKKIK
;
A
#
# COMPACT_ATOMS: atom_id res chain seq x y z
N GLN A 1 -5.57 12.21 7.66
CA GLN A 1 -4.15 12.54 7.40
C GLN A 1 -3.52 11.60 6.38
N ILE A 2 -3.60 10.27 6.56
CA ILE A 2 -3.05 9.26 5.61
C ILE A 2 -3.49 9.54 4.15
N ILE A 3 -4.80 9.54 3.89
CA ILE A 3 -5.33 9.73 2.52
C ILE A 3 -4.85 11.04 1.88
N SER A 4 -4.82 12.14 2.65
CA SER A 4 -4.32 13.42 2.15
C SER A 4 -2.83 13.38 1.81
N GLY A 5 -2.01 12.66 2.59
CA GLY A 5 -0.59 12.47 2.28
C GLY A 5 -0.36 11.58 1.04
N VAL A 6 -1.15 10.52 0.90
CA VAL A 6 -1.09 9.62 -0.27
C VAL A 6 -1.55 10.34 -1.54
N GLU A 7 -2.68 11.07 -1.48
CA GLU A 7 -3.16 11.89 -2.58
C GLU A 7 -2.11 12.93 -3.01
N TYR A 8 -1.44 13.58 -2.04
CA TYR A 8 -0.35 14.49 -2.35
C TYR A 8 0.80 13.80 -3.11
N CYS A 9 1.17 12.59 -2.72
CA CYS A 9 2.17 11.81 -3.47
C CYS A 9 1.70 11.53 -4.89
N HIS A 10 0.46 11.06 -5.06
CA HIS A 10 -0.11 10.73 -6.37
C HIS A 10 -0.19 11.94 -7.30
N ARG A 11 -0.57 13.12 -6.78
CA ARG A 11 -0.57 14.38 -7.55
C ARG A 11 0.83 14.81 -8.01
N ASN A 12 1.87 14.37 -7.31
CA ASN A 12 3.28 14.58 -7.67
C ASN A 12 3.87 13.40 -8.46
N MET A 13 3.01 12.55 -9.03
CA MET A 13 3.40 11.38 -9.81
C MET A 13 4.21 10.34 -9.03
N VAL A 14 4.11 10.30 -7.70
CA VAL A 14 4.82 9.33 -6.84
C VAL A 14 3.82 8.32 -6.27
N VAL A 15 4.12 7.03 -6.41
CA VAL A 15 3.37 5.92 -5.80
C VAL A 15 4.26 5.28 -4.75
N HIS A 16 3.72 5.05 -3.55
CA HIS A 16 4.49 4.57 -2.40
C HIS A 16 4.81 3.07 -2.47
N ARG A 17 3.82 2.24 -2.81
CA ARG A 17 3.88 0.78 -3.00
C ARG A 17 4.22 -0.07 -1.77
N ASP A 18 4.49 0.55 -0.62
CA ASP A 18 4.68 -0.15 0.66
C ASP A 18 4.00 0.56 1.83
N LEU A 19 2.74 0.99 1.64
CA LEU A 19 1.96 1.60 2.73
C LEU A 19 1.52 0.52 3.72
N LYS A 20 1.94 0.69 4.97
CA LYS A 20 1.62 -0.17 6.11
C LYS A 20 1.80 0.61 7.41
N PRO A 21 1.24 0.16 8.55
CA PRO A 21 1.34 0.87 9.83
C PRO A 21 2.78 1.23 10.24
N GLU A 22 3.75 0.36 9.95
CA GLU A 22 5.17 0.56 10.25
C GLU A 22 5.76 1.78 9.52
N ASN A 23 5.20 2.13 8.35
CA ASN A 23 5.60 3.27 7.53
C ASN A 23 4.71 4.51 7.76
N LEU A 24 3.81 4.47 8.75
CA LEU A 24 2.95 5.58 9.18
C LEU A 24 3.36 6.03 10.59
N LEU A 25 4.37 6.89 10.63
CA LEU A 25 4.92 7.40 11.89
C LEU A 25 4.01 8.46 12.51
N LEU A 26 4.14 8.66 13.82
CA LEU A 26 3.44 9.69 14.57
C LEU A 26 4.43 10.66 15.19
N ASP A 27 4.19 11.96 15.05
CA ASP A 27 4.92 12.97 15.81
C ASP A 27 4.39 13.12 17.25
N SER A 28 5.02 14.00 18.05
CA SER A 28 4.63 14.26 19.45
C SER A 28 3.19 14.76 19.65
N LYS A 29 2.49 15.17 18.58
CA LYS A 29 1.09 15.61 18.59
C LYS A 29 0.17 14.58 17.94
N CYS A 30 0.65 13.35 17.74
CA CYS A 30 -0.05 12.28 17.06
C CYS A 30 -0.45 12.62 15.60
N ASN A 31 0.31 13.47 14.91
CA ASN A 31 0.10 13.66 13.48
C ASN A 31 0.81 12.57 12.68
N VAL A 32 0.11 12.01 11.70
CA VAL A 32 0.66 11.00 10.79
C VAL A 32 1.73 11.61 9.86
N LYS A 33 2.85 10.89 9.72
CA LYS A 33 3.92 11.13 8.76
C LYS A 33 4.16 9.86 7.94
N ILE A 34 4.00 9.94 6.63
CA ILE A 34 4.32 8.83 5.72
C ILE A 34 5.85 8.76 5.59
N ALA A 35 6.42 7.58 5.79
CA ALA A 35 7.86 7.32 5.78
C ALA A 35 8.21 6.14 4.86
N ASP A 36 9.51 5.96 4.61
CA ASP A 36 10.09 4.88 3.80
C ASP A 36 9.58 4.78 2.35
N PHE A 37 10.10 5.69 1.52
CA PHE A 37 9.88 5.69 0.07
C PHE A 37 10.86 4.78 -0.69
N GLY A 38 11.54 3.84 -0.01
CA GLY A 38 12.55 2.97 -0.64
C GLY A 38 11.99 2.08 -1.76
N LEU A 39 10.70 1.75 -1.69
CA LEU A 39 9.98 1.00 -2.73
C LEU A 39 9.09 1.89 -3.62
N SER A 40 9.14 3.21 -3.47
CA SER A 40 8.32 4.12 -4.28
C SER A 40 8.72 4.10 -5.76
N ASN A 41 7.86 4.64 -6.63
CA ASN A 41 8.20 4.86 -8.03
C ASN A 41 7.49 6.08 -8.61
N ILE A 42 8.04 6.59 -9.72
CA ILE A 42 7.46 7.70 -10.48
C ILE A 42 6.54 7.14 -11.56
N MET A 43 5.29 7.59 -11.55
CA MET A 43 4.32 7.34 -12.61
C MET A 43 4.68 8.12 -13.86
N ARG A 44 4.50 7.50 -15.02
CA ARG A 44 4.65 8.15 -16.32
C ARG A 44 3.44 7.81 -17.17
N ASP A 45 2.93 8.79 -17.89
CA ASP A 45 1.77 8.60 -18.76
C ASP A 45 2.03 7.45 -19.74
N GLY A 46 1.04 6.56 -19.87
CA GLY A 46 1.10 5.38 -20.73
C GLY A 46 2.02 4.25 -20.27
N HIS A 47 2.67 4.35 -19.09
CA HIS A 47 3.53 3.31 -18.55
C HIS A 47 2.88 2.62 -17.35
N PHE A 48 2.91 1.28 -17.38
CA PHE A 48 2.46 0.44 -16.26
C PHE A 48 3.64 -0.12 -15.48
N LEU A 49 3.43 -0.29 -14.19
CA LEU A 49 4.33 -0.97 -13.28
C LEU A 49 4.03 -2.47 -13.26
N LYS A 50 5.06 -3.30 -13.08
CA LYS A 50 4.94 -4.77 -13.02
C LYS A 50 5.58 -5.39 -11.78
N THR A 51 6.50 -4.67 -11.13
CA THR A 51 7.27 -5.20 -10.01
C THR A 51 6.34 -5.54 -8.85
N SER A 52 6.37 -6.80 -8.42
CA SER A 52 5.78 -7.24 -7.16
C SER A 52 6.70 -6.81 -6.01
N CYS A 53 6.25 -5.85 -5.20
CA CYS A 53 6.98 -5.33 -4.05
C CYS A 53 6.00 -4.96 -2.93
N GLY A 54 6.56 -4.63 -1.76
CA GLY A 54 5.80 -4.29 -0.57
C GLY A 54 5.45 -5.50 0.30
N SER A 55 4.89 -5.23 1.47
CA SER A 55 4.49 -6.27 2.43
C SER A 55 3.23 -7.04 1.97
N PRO A 56 3.25 -8.39 1.94
CA PRO A 56 2.18 -9.24 1.38
C PRO A 56 0.76 -8.94 1.86
N ASN A 57 0.56 -8.71 3.17
CA ASN A 57 -0.77 -8.47 3.73
C ASN A 57 -1.42 -7.15 3.28
N TYR A 58 -0.62 -6.21 2.77
CA TYR A 58 -1.07 -4.89 2.31
C TYR A 58 -1.02 -4.75 0.79
N ALA A 59 -0.54 -5.77 0.08
CA ALA A 59 -0.38 -5.75 -1.37
C ALA A 59 -1.70 -6.03 -2.10
N ALA A 60 -1.96 -5.27 -3.15
CA ALA A 60 -3.17 -5.44 -3.97
C ALA A 60 -3.17 -6.76 -4.77
N PRO A 61 -4.35 -7.30 -5.14
CA PRO A 61 -4.47 -8.57 -5.86
C PRO A 61 -3.67 -8.62 -7.17
N GLU A 62 -3.61 -7.50 -7.89
CA GLU A 62 -2.84 -7.33 -9.12
C GLU A 62 -1.33 -7.38 -8.89
N VAL A 63 -0.84 -6.86 -7.76
CA VAL A 63 0.58 -6.87 -7.37
C VAL A 63 1.02 -8.29 -7.03
N ILE A 64 0.25 -9.02 -6.23
CA ILE A 64 0.56 -10.42 -5.87
C ILE A 64 0.38 -11.38 -7.06
N SER A 65 -0.40 -10.97 -8.06
CA SER A 65 -0.59 -11.73 -9.30
C SER A 65 0.44 -11.39 -10.38
N GLY A 66 1.36 -10.45 -10.13
CA GLY A 66 2.34 -9.98 -11.11
C GLY A 66 1.71 -9.33 -12.36
N LYS A 67 0.50 -8.80 -12.22
CA LYS A 67 -0.21 -8.07 -13.29
C LYS A 67 0.36 -6.66 -13.42
N LEU A 68 0.09 -6.05 -14.57
CA LEU A 68 0.38 -4.64 -14.79
C LEU A 68 -0.61 -3.77 -14.00
N TYR A 69 -0.11 -2.69 -13.40
CA TYR A 69 -0.89 -1.74 -12.62
C TYR A 69 -0.41 -0.30 -12.89
N ALA A 70 -1.30 0.67 -12.81
CA ALA A 70 -0.99 2.08 -13.04
C ALA A 70 -0.20 2.66 -11.87
N GLY A 71 -0.52 2.26 -10.64
CA GLY A 71 0.20 2.64 -9.43
C GLY A 71 -0.72 3.14 -8.31
N PRO A 72 -1.48 4.23 -8.49
CA PRO A 72 -2.26 4.83 -7.42
C PRO A 72 -3.25 3.88 -6.75
N GLU A 73 -3.86 3.00 -7.54
CA GLU A 73 -4.84 2.03 -7.09
C GLU A 73 -4.27 1.04 -6.06
N VAL A 74 -2.97 0.70 -6.15
CA VAL A 74 -2.35 -0.25 -5.22
C VAL A 74 -2.10 0.39 -3.86
N ASP A 75 -1.79 1.69 -3.81
CA ASP A 75 -1.68 2.45 -2.55
C ASP A 75 -3.06 2.63 -1.89
N VAL A 76 -4.12 2.81 -2.69
CA VAL A 76 -5.51 2.90 -2.21
C VAL A 76 -5.94 1.58 -1.58
N TRP A 77 -5.58 0.44 -2.18
CA TRP A 77 -5.80 -0.88 -1.58
C TRP A 77 -5.13 -0.99 -0.20
N SER A 78 -3.83 -0.67 -0.11
CA SER A 78 -3.10 -0.69 1.15
C SER A 78 -3.74 0.23 2.20
N CYS A 79 -4.23 1.41 1.81
CA CYS A 79 -4.98 2.31 2.69
C CYS A 79 -6.27 1.68 3.22
N GLY A 80 -6.97 0.88 2.41
CA GLY A 80 -8.13 0.10 2.84
C GLY A 80 -7.78 -0.95 3.89
N VAL A 81 -6.69 -1.69 3.67
CA VAL A 81 -6.16 -2.67 4.64
C VAL A 81 -5.78 -1.99 5.97
N ILE A 82 -5.09 -0.85 5.90
CA ILE A 82 -4.73 -0.05 7.09
C ILE A 82 -5.98 0.44 7.82
N LEU A 83 -6.97 0.99 7.12
CA LEU A 83 -8.20 1.47 7.73
C LEU A 83 -8.93 0.34 8.46
N TYR A 84 -9.01 -0.84 7.84
CA TYR A 84 -9.57 -2.03 8.49
C TYR A 84 -8.81 -2.38 9.77
N ALA A 85 -7.48 -2.45 9.70
CA ALA A 85 -6.64 -2.78 10.86
C ALA A 85 -6.80 -1.78 12.02
N LEU A 86 -6.91 -0.49 11.72
CA LEU A 86 -7.12 0.56 12.72
C LEU A 86 -8.50 0.45 13.40
N LEU A 87 -9.53 0.03 12.68
CA LEU A 87 -10.90 -0.07 13.21
C LEU A 87 -11.19 -1.41 13.89
N CYS A 88 -10.61 -2.50 13.37
CA CYS A 88 -10.91 -3.87 13.81
C CYS A 88 -9.82 -4.48 14.70
N GLY A 89 -8.62 -3.90 14.74
CA GLY A 89 -7.49 -4.42 15.52
C GLY A 89 -6.83 -5.67 14.91
N THR A 90 -7.25 -6.09 13.72
CA THR A 90 -6.72 -7.26 12.99
C THR A 90 -6.63 -6.97 11.50
N LEU A 91 -5.87 -7.78 10.75
CA LEU A 91 -5.80 -7.66 9.29
C LEU A 91 -7.04 -8.28 8.62
N PRO A 92 -7.52 -7.71 7.50
CA PRO A 92 -8.64 -8.27 6.74
C PRO A 92 -8.26 -9.59 6.04
N PHE A 93 -6.99 -9.73 5.66
CA PHE A 93 -6.43 -10.94 5.07
C PHE A 93 -5.14 -11.27 5.81
N ASP A 94 -5.11 -12.44 6.46
CA ASP A 94 -3.92 -12.92 7.16
C ASP A 94 -3.84 -14.45 7.12
N ASP A 95 -2.64 -14.96 6.93
CA ASP A 95 -2.31 -16.38 6.94
C ASP A 95 -0.80 -16.55 7.03
N GLU A 96 -0.32 -17.46 7.89
CA GLU A 96 1.11 -17.77 7.99
C GLU A 96 1.65 -18.40 6.70
N ASN A 97 0.79 -19.07 5.93
CA ASN A 97 1.16 -19.64 4.65
C ASN A 97 0.89 -18.65 3.50
N ILE A 98 1.95 -18.12 2.91
CA ILE A 98 1.88 -17.14 1.81
C ILE A 98 0.95 -17.59 0.66
N PRO A 99 1.01 -18.84 0.15
CA PRO A 99 0.03 -19.32 -0.84
C PRO A 99 -1.44 -19.20 -0.40
N ASN A 100 -1.76 -19.43 0.87
CA ASN A 100 -3.11 -19.28 1.39
C ASN A 100 -3.50 -17.81 1.58
N LEU A 101 -2.57 -16.97 2.05
CA LEU A 101 -2.76 -15.52 2.09
C LEU A 101 -3.14 -14.98 0.70
N PHE A 102 -2.41 -15.39 -0.34
CA PHE A 102 -2.69 -14.97 -1.72
C PHE A 102 -4.04 -15.47 -2.24
N LYS A 103 -4.55 -16.60 -1.74
CA LYS A 103 -5.92 -17.06 -2.06
C LYS A 103 -6.98 -16.22 -1.35
N LYS A 104 -6.70 -15.73 -0.14
CA LYS A 104 -7.62 -14.85 0.61
C LYS A 104 -7.71 -13.45 0.00
N ILE A 105 -6.62 -12.96 -0.60
CA ILE A 105 -6.55 -11.64 -1.25
C ILE A 105 -7.24 -11.63 -2.63
N LYS A 106 -7.30 -12.77 -3.33
CA LYS A 106 -7.91 -12.91 -4.67
C LYS A 106 -9.42 -13.13 -4.61
#